data_AF-A0AAX1U7U8-F1
#
_entry.id   AF-A0AAX1U7U8-F1
#
_cell.length_a   1.000
_cell.length_b   1.000
_cell.length_c   1.000
_cell.angle_alpha   90.00
_cell.angle_beta   90.00
_cell.angle_gamma   90.00
#
_symmetry.space_group_name_H-M   'P 1'
#
loop_
_entity.id
_entity.type
_entity.pdbx_description
1 polymer ?
#
loop_
_entity_poly.entity_id
_entity_poly.type
_entity_poly.pdbx_seq_one_letter_code
_entity_poly.pdbx_strand_id
1 'polypeptide(L)'
;MIEHFDTMYSGNYMQAGMKYKLRFMPEYYATSLWAQDQATEDIYGYEISYQSLGLSKALIEALEAYDEKILSLIDWKDPAGPFVMHKDERKALYETGLSLLEDIKKELGNDFQIINESQWIL
;
A
#
# COMPACT_ATOMS: atom_id res chain seq x y z
N MET A 1 -13.54 1.78 -48.76
CA MET A 1 -14.44 0.62 -48.56
C MET A 1 -13.53 -0.60 -48.42
N ILE A 2 -13.36 -1.25 -47.29
CA ILE A 2 -14.21 -1.39 -46.09
C ILE A 2 -13.29 -1.44 -44.86
N GLU A 3 -13.73 -0.78 -43.80
CA GLU A 3 -13.18 -0.82 -42.45
C GLU A 3 -13.25 -2.24 -41.87
N HIS A 4 -12.24 -2.67 -41.13
CA HIS A 4 -12.40 -3.70 -40.11
C HIS A 4 -11.95 -3.10 -38.79
N PHE A 5 -12.94 -2.59 -38.06
CA PHE A 5 -12.92 -2.47 -36.62
C PHE A 5 -12.64 -3.85 -36.03
N ASP A 6 -11.69 -3.93 -35.09
CA ASP A 6 -11.98 -4.71 -33.89
C ASP A 6 -11.21 -4.19 -32.67
N THR A 7 -12.04 -3.85 -31.67
CA THR A 7 -11.76 -3.77 -30.24
C THR A 7 -10.85 -2.64 -29.74
N MET A 8 -11.49 -1.51 -29.44
CA MET A 8 -11.08 -0.65 -28.33
C MET A 8 -11.08 -1.48 -27.04
N TYR A 9 -9.94 -2.05 -26.65
CA TYR A 9 -9.68 -2.19 -25.24
C TYR A 9 -9.48 -0.77 -24.70
N SER A 10 -10.37 -0.38 -23.81
CA SER A 10 -10.26 0.81 -22.98
C SER A 10 -8.99 0.70 -22.12
N GLY A 11 -7.84 0.94 -22.74
CA GLY A 11 -6.60 1.20 -22.04
C GLY A 11 -6.84 2.50 -21.28
N ASN A 12 -7.06 2.39 -19.98
CA ASN A 12 -6.88 3.52 -19.08
C ASN A 12 -5.54 4.15 -19.46
N TYR A 13 -5.60 5.34 -20.03
CA TYR A 13 -4.43 6.17 -20.27
C TYR A 13 -3.82 6.44 -18.88
N MET A 14 -2.91 5.56 -18.45
CA MET A 14 -1.97 5.86 -17.38
C MET A 14 -1.36 7.20 -17.77
N GLN A 15 -1.48 8.20 -16.89
CA GLN A 15 -0.82 9.49 -17.11
C GLN A 15 0.63 9.20 -17.48
N ALA A 16 1.07 9.70 -18.63
CA ALA A 16 2.37 9.39 -19.21
C ALA A 16 3.48 9.57 -18.15
N GLY A 17 4.01 8.46 -17.62
CA GLY A 17 5.00 8.45 -16.54
C GLY A 17 4.83 7.35 -15.49
N MET A 18 3.58 6.99 -15.12
CA MET A 18 3.35 5.97 -14.09
C MET A 18 3.50 4.55 -14.65
N LYS A 19 4.36 3.74 -14.03
CA LYS A 19 4.71 2.38 -14.48
C LYS A 19 4.16 1.29 -13.56
N TYR A 20 4.20 1.51 -12.24
CA TYR A 20 3.85 0.51 -11.23
C TYR A 20 2.67 0.97 -10.40
N LYS A 21 1.84 0.03 -9.95
CA LYS A 21 0.67 0.31 -9.11
C LYS A 21 0.78 -0.47 -7.81
N LEU A 22 0.80 0.25 -6.69
CA LEU A 22 0.84 -0.30 -5.34
C LEU A 22 -0.46 0.00 -4.59
N ARG A 23 -0.76 -0.83 -3.59
CA ARG A 23 -1.67 -0.50 -2.51
C ARG A 23 -0.88 -0.27 -1.23
N PHE A 24 -1.20 0.80 -0.52
CA PHE A 24 -0.85 0.97 0.88
C PHE A 24 -1.99 0.41 1.73
N MET A 25 -1.84 -0.86 2.10
CA MET A 25 -2.82 -1.68 2.79
C MET A 25 -2.11 -2.36 3.96
N PRO A 26 -2.06 -1.71 5.13
CA PRO A 26 -1.54 -2.33 6.34
C PRO A 26 -2.31 -3.62 6.63
N GLU A 27 -1.61 -4.66 7.08
CA GLU A 27 -2.16 -5.99 7.35
C GLU A 27 -1.40 -6.66 8.50
N TYR A 28 -2.04 -7.62 9.17
CA TYR A 28 -1.41 -8.34 10.26
C TYR A 28 -0.33 -9.31 9.76
N TYR A 29 0.85 -9.24 10.38
CA TYR A 29 2.01 -10.10 10.09
C TYR A 29 2.51 -10.02 8.64
N ALA A 30 2.28 -8.89 7.99
CA ALA A 30 2.70 -8.63 6.62
C ALA A 30 3.17 -7.18 6.47
N THR A 31 3.77 -6.89 5.31
CA THR A 31 4.04 -5.52 4.85
C THR A 31 2.74 -4.71 4.67
N SER A 32 2.86 -3.38 4.75
CA SER A 32 1.83 -2.44 4.35
C SER A 32 1.78 -2.16 2.84
N LEU A 33 2.72 -2.69 2.04
CA LEU A 33 2.79 -2.43 0.59
C LEU A 33 2.54 -3.68 -0.27
N TRP A 34 1.55 -3.59 -1.16
CA TRP A 34 1.11 -4.71 -2.00
C TRP A 34 1.09 -4.32 -3.47
N ALA A 35 1.31 -5.28 -4.36
CA ALA A 35 1.08 -5.08 -5.79
C ALA A 35 -0.43 -4.92 -6.06
N GLN A 36 -0.78 -3.91 -6.86
CA GLN A 36 -2.17 -3.68 -7.28
C GLN A 36 -2.51 -4.36 -8.62
N ASP A 37 -1.51 -4.67 -9.44
CA ASP A 37 -1.69 -5.36 -10.72
C ASP A 37 -0.58 -6.38 -10.99
N GLN A 38 -0.86 -7.30 -11.93
CA GLN A 38 0.06 -8.37 -12.30
C GLN A 38 1.41 -7.85 -12.78
N ALA A 39 1.44 -6.72 -13.51
CA ALA A 39 2.68 -6.15 -14.01
C ALA A 39 3.61 -5.69 -12.89
N THR A 40 3.04 -5.17 -11.79
CA THR A 40 3.80 -4.80 -10.59
C THR A 40 4.22 -6.05 -9.82
N GLU A 41 3.30 -7.02 -9.66
CA GLU A 41 3.55 -8.28 -8.97
C GLU A 41 4.69 -9.09 -9.63
N ASP A 42 4.75 -9.14 -10.95
CA ASP A 42 5.78 -9.85 -11.70
C ASP A 42 7.20 -9.31 -11.41
N ILE A 43 7.31 -8.06 -10.94
CA ILE A 43 8.58 -7.38 -10.64
C ILE A 43 8.91 -7.42 -9.15
N TYR A 44 7.94 -7.14 -8.29
CA TYR A 44 8.17 -6.93 -6.84
C TYR A 44 7.56 -8.01 -5.95
N GLY A 45 6.77 -8.93 -6.49
CA GLY A 45 5.93 -9.86 -5.75
C GLY A 45 4.60 -9.24 -5.31
N TYR A 46 3.66 -10.09 -4.89
CA TYR A 46 2.34 -9.64 -4.44
C TYR A 46 2.44 -8.90 -3.09
N GLU A 47 3.15 -9.52 -2.15
CA GLU A 47 3.58 -8.94 -0.89
C GLU A 47 4.95 -8.28 -1.12
N ILE A 48 5.01 -6.95 -1.10
CA ILE A 48 6.23 -6.22 -1.47
C ILE A 48 7.12 -6.02 -0.25
N SER A 49 8.32 -6.61 -0.31
CA SER A 49 9.41 -6.30 0.61
C SER A 49 9.87 -4.85 0.41
N TYR A 50 9.94 -4.08 1.50
CA TYR A 50 10.38 -2.67 1.45
C TYR A 50 11.79 -2.50 0.87
N GLN A 51 12.66 -3.49 1.11
CA GLN A 51 14.03 -3.52 0.61
C GLN A 51 14.09 -3.59 -0.93
N SER A 52 13.02 -4.04 -1.60
CA SER A 52 12.97 -4.13 -3.06
C SER A 52 12.64 -2.80 -3.76
N LEU A 53 12.11 -1.81 -3.04
CA LEU A 53 11.56 -0.57 -3.60
C LEU A 53 12.56 0.60 -3.64
N GLY A 54 13.82 0.38 -3.23
CA GLY A 54 14.85 1.43 -3.22
C GLY A 54 14.57 2.56 -2.22
N LEU A 55 13.74 2.32 -1.20
CA LEU A 55 13.44 3.25 -0.13
C LEU A 55 14.67 3.48 0.78
N SER A 56 14.69 4.61 1.46
CA SER A 56 15.71 4.94 2.45
C SER A 56 15.61 4.01 3.66
N LYS A 57 16.76 3.71 4.28
CA LYS A 57 16.82 2.84 5.48
C LYS A 57 15.91 3.36 6.60
N ALA A 58 15.85 4.69 6.78
CA ALA A 58 15.03 5.31 7.81
C ALA A 58 13.53 5.11 7.55
N LEU A 59 13.08 5.21 6.29
CA LEU A 59 11.69 4.96 5.94
C LEU A 59 11.32 3.48 6.07
N ILE A 60 12.22 2.57 5.68
CA ILE A 60 12.04 1.13 5.88
C ILE A 60 11.84 0.80 7.36
N GLU A 61 12.73 1.29 8.24
CA GLU A 61 12.62 1.08 9.69
C GLU A 61 11.31 1.65 10.26
N ALA A 62 10.85 2.79 9.74
CA ALA A 62 9.60 3.41 10.18
C ALA A 62 8.35 2.61 9.73
N LEU A 63 8.39 2.02 8.53
CA LEU A 63 7.35 1.14 8.02
C LEU A 63 7.28 -0.18 8.80
N GLU A 64 8.44 -0.79 9.08
CA GLU A 64 8.51 -2.02 9.89
C GLU A 64 7.96 -1.78 11.31
N ALA A 65 8.33 -0.67 11.95
CA ALA A 65 7.78 -0.30 13.26
C ALA A 65 6.27 -0.01 13.22
N TYR A 66 5.78 0.53 12.09
CA TYR A 66 4.35 0.75 11.89
C TYR A 66 3.59 -0.57 11.74
N ASP A 67 4.11 -1.52 10.95
CA ASP A 67 3.52 -2.86 10.79
C ASP A 67 3.48 -3.61 12.14
N GLU A 68 4.52 -3.51 12.96
CA GLU A 68 4.49 -4.04 14.33
C GLU A 68 3.38 -3.40 15.17
N LYS A 69 3.14 -2.10 15.00
CA LYS A 69 2.09 -1.38 15.73
C LYS A 69 0.68 -1.79 15.27
N ILE A 70 0.49 -2.15 14.01
CA ILE A 70 -0.78 -2.68 13.47
C ILE A 70 -1.23 -3.92 14.24
N LEU A 71 -0.29 -4.79 14.67
CA LEU A 71 -0.60 -5.97 15.48
C LEU A 71 -1.25 -5.62 16.84
N SER A 72 -1.10 -4.38 17.32
CA SER A 72 -1.70 -3.91 18.57
C SER A 72 -3.17 -3.52 18.42
N LEU A 73 -3.75 -3.59 17.21
CA LEU A 73 -5.19 -3.36 16.99
C LEU A 73 -6.04 -4.55 17.46
N ILE A 74 -5.49 -5.77 17.45
CA ILE A 74 -6.23 -7.01 17.67
C ILE A 74 -5.89 -7.61 19.04
N ASP A 75 -6.91 -8.11 19.74
CA ASP A 75 -6.68 -9.09 20.81
C ASP A 75 -6.40 -10.46 20.17
N TRP A 76 -5.16 -10.90 20.15
CA TRP A 76 -4.80 -12.20 19.57
C TRP A 76 -5.38 -13.41 20.32
N LYS A 77 -5.98 -13.21 21.52
CA LYS A 77 -6.76 -14.25 22.21
C LYS A 77 -8.21 -14.33 21.73
N ASP A 78 -8.74 -13.25 21.15
CA ASP A 78 -10.06 -13.16 20.54
C ASP A 78 -10.01 -12.32 19.24
N PRO A 79 -9.39 -12.83 18.17
CA PRO A 79 -9.10 -12.05 16.97
C PRO A 79 -10.34 -11.66 16.17
N ALA A 80 -11.48 -12.32 16.42
CA ALA A 80 -12.77 -11.95 15.84
C ALA A 80 -13.49 -10.85 16.65
N GLY A 81 -12.95 -10.48 17.81
CA GLY A 81 -13.45 -9.42 18.66
C GLY A 81 -13.24 -8.02 18.09
N PRO A 82 -13.74 -6.98 18.77
CA PRO A 82 -13.50 -5.60 18.37
C PRO A 82 -12.02 -5.22 18.56
N PHE A 83 -11.58 -4.14 17.91
CA PHE A 83 -10.25 -3.59 18.17
C PHE A 83 -10.06 -3.24 19.64
N VAL A 84 -8.91 -3.62 20.19
CA VAL A 84 -8.54 -3.31 21.58
C VAL A 84 -8.12 -1.86 21.76
N MET A 85 -7.60 -1.26 20.69
CA MET A 85 -7.12 0.12 20.69
C MET A 85 -8.29 1.11 20.69
N HIS A 86 -8.19 2.13 21.53
CA HIS A 86 -9.21 3.18 21.61
C HIS A 86 -9.28 3.97 20.30
N LYS A 87 -10.46 4.51 19.99
CA LYS A 87 -10.71 5.23 18.73
C LYS A 87 -9.71 6.37 18.47
N ASP A 88 -9.36 7.15 19.49
CA ASP A 88 -8.41 8.27 19.34
C ASP A 88 -6.99 7.78 19.05
N GLU A 89 -6.59 6.65 19.64
CA GLU A 89 -5.30 6.01 19.35
C GLU A 89 -5.28 5.42 17.94
N ARG A 90 -6.38 4.80 17.50
CA ARG A 90 -6.51 4.32 16.11
C ARG A 90 -6.45 5.46 15.11
N LYS A 91 -7.05 6.59 15.42
CA LYS A 91 -6.97 7.80 14.60
C LYS A 91 -5.51 8.28 14.48
N ALA A 92 -4.77 8.33 15.59
CA ALA A 92 -3.35 8.70 15.58
C ALA A 92 -2.50 7.70 14.78
N LEU A 93 -2.81 6.40 14.86
CA LEU A 93 -2.16 5.37 14.06
C LEU A 93 -2.46 5.53 12.56
N TYR A 94 -3.72 5.80 12.21
CA TYR A 94 -4.11 6.10 10.83
C TYR A 94 -3.38 7.34 10.28
N GLU A 95 -3.30 8.42 11.07
CA GLU A 95 -2.54 9.63 10.70
C GLU A 95 -1.04 9.35 10.53
N THR A 96 -0.47 8.46 11.34
CA THR A 96 0.91 7.98 11.16
C THR A 96 1.08 7.26 9.81
N GLY A 97 0.15 6.36 9.47
CA GLY A 97 0.15 5.66 8.18
C GLY A 97 0.04 6.62 6.99
N LEU A 98 -0.79 7.68 7.10
CA LEU A 98 -0.87 8.71 6.07
C LEU A 98 0.45 9.47 5.89
N SER A 99 1.16 9.78 6.98
CA SER A 99 2.47 10.43 6.89
C SER A 99 3.48 9.53 6.16
N LEU A 100 3.53 8.24 6.52
CA LEU A 100 4.40 7.25 5.88
C LEU A 100 4.08 7.09 4.39
N LEU A 101 2.80 7.06 4.03
CA LEU A 101 2.36 7.02 2.64
C LEU A 101 2.86 8.24 1.84
N GLU A 102 2.82 9.43 2.41
CA GLU A 102 3.35 10.63 1.74
C GLU A 102 4.88 10.57 1.59
N ASP A 103 5.60 9.97 2.54
CA ASP A 103 7.05 9.79 2.44
C ASP A 103 7.42 8.73 1.39
N ILE A 104 6.67 7.62 1.31
CA ILE A 104 6.82 6.62 0.24
C ILE A 104 6.62 7.29 -1.13
N LYS A 105 5.56 8.08 -1.31
CA LYS A 105 5.30 8.78 -2.59
C LYS A 105 6.45 9.72 -2.98
N LYS A 106 7.06 10.41 -2.00
CA LYS A 106 8.20 11.30 -2.26
C LYS A 106 9.44 10.52 -2.71
N GLU A 107 9.73 9.39 -2.07
CA GLU A 107 10.93 8.60 -2.39
C GLU A 107 10.79 7.80 -3.69
N LEU A 108 9.60 7.24 -3.96
CA LEU A 108 9.34 6.47 -5.19
C LEU A 108 9.09 7.34 -6.42
N GLY A 109 8.60 8.57 -6.22
CA GLY A 109 8.35 9.51 -7.29
C GLY A 109 7.25 9.08 -8.26
N ASN A 110 7.27 9.66 -9.46
CA ASN A 110 6.15 9.59 -10.42
C ASN A 110 6.04 8.25 -11.17
N ASP A 111 6.99 7.35 -11.00
CA ASP A 111 6.94 6.01 -11.61
C ASP A 111 5.91 5.11 -10.91
N PHE A 112 5.45 5.48 -9.72
CA PHE A 112 4.53 4.69 -8.91
C PHE A 112 3.19 5.42 -8.68
N GLN A 113 2.11 4.69 -8.90
CA GLN A 113 0.78 5.04 -8.40
C GLN A 113 0.53 4.26 -7.11
N ILE A 114 0.15 4.93 -6.02
CA ILE A 114 -0.11 4.27 -4.73
C ILE A 114 -1.54 4.58 -4.28
N ILE A 115 -2.35 3.55 -4.11
CA ILE A 115 -3.73 3.63 -3.63
C ILE A 115 -3.72 3.45 -2.11
N ASN A 116 -4.36 4.37 -1.38
CA ASN A 116 -4.52 4.23 0.07
C ASN A 116 -5.72 3.31 0.39
N GLU A 117 -5.47 2.22 1.09
CA GLU A 117 -6.49 1.27 1.57
C GLU A 117 -6.42 1.06 3.10
N SER A 118 -5.84 2.02 3.83
CA SER A 118 -5.68 1.96 5.30
C SER A 118 -6.91 2.41 6.10
N GLN A 119 -8.04 2.74 5.46
CA GLN A 119 -9.20 3.33 6.14
C GLN A 119 -9.88 2.38 7.14
N TRP A 120 -9.62 1.08 7.04
CA TRP A 120 -10.17 0.06 7.94
C TRP A 120 -9.68 0.21 9.39
N ILE A 121 -8.60 0.96 9.62
CA ILE A 121 -8.06 1.24 10.96
C ILE A 121 -9.02 2.10 11.81
N LEU A 122 -9.92 2.87 11.19
CA LEU A 122 -10.77 3.87 11.87
C LEU A 122 -11.95 3.29 12.67
#